data_AF-A0A934WRY7-F1
#
_entry.id   AF-A0A934WRY7-F1
#
_cell.length_a   1.000
_cell.length_b   1.000
_cell.length_c   1.000
_cell.angle_alpha   90.00
_cell.angle_beta   90.00
_cell.angle_gamma   90.00
#
_symmetry.space_group_name_H-M   'P 1'
#
loop_
_entity.id
_entity.type
_entity.pdbx_description
1 polymer ?
#
loop_
_entity_poly.entity_id
_entity_poly.type
_entity_poly.pdbx_seq_one_letter_code
_entity_poly.pdbx_strand_id
1 'polypeptide(L)'
;NVKNEQTGQWEKVPYFAIDDQFPYGHGEKSVFLIERKMRLKIEEAMAIRWHMGEFGDKNSNTISQAYDKYPLAVKLHLADLESTYLREKGTSAVK
;
A
#
# COMPACT_ATOMS: atom_id res chain seq x y z
N ASN A 1 -16.79 20.67 -0.06
CA ASN A 1 -18.21 21.07 0.07
C ASN A 1 -19.08 19.89 -0.30
N VAL A 2 -20.15 19.66 0.43
CA VAL A 2 -21.19 18.68 0.10
C VAL A 2 -22.48 19.46 -0.16
N LYS A 3 -23.28 19.01 -1.13
CA LYS A 3 -24.57 19.63 -1.42
C LYS A 3 -25.61 19.03 -0.48
N ASN A 4 -26.27 19.87 0.32
CA ASN A 4 -27.36 19.44 1.18
C ASN A 4 -28.60 19.17 0.31
N GLU A 5 -29.08 17.93 0.30
CA GLU A 5 -30.19 17.49 -0.55
C GLU A 5 -31.54 18.11 -0.16
N GLN A 6 -31.71 18.53 1.10
CA GLN A 6 -32.95 19.11 1.61
C GLN A 6 -33.05 20.61 1.35
N THR A 7 -31.92 21.32 1.42
CA THR A 7 -31.88 22.79 1.25
C THR A 7 -31.35 23.22 -0.11
N GLY A 8 -30.75 22.30 -0.88
CA GLY A 8 -30.12 22.55 -2.17
C GLY A 8 -28.83 23.38 -2.11
N GLN A 9 -28.40 23.80 -0.91
CA GLN A 9 -27.24 24.65 -0.71
C GLN A 9 -25.95 23.85 -0.52
N TRP A 10 -24.82 24.46 -0.87
CA TRP A 10 -23.50 23.88 -0.66
C TRP A 10 -23.00 24.19 0.75
N GLU A 11 -22.73 23.15 1.53
CA GLU A 11 -22.19 23.28 2.87
C GLU A 11 -20.68 22.96 2.89
N LYS A 12 -19.93 23.80 3.61
CA LYS A 12 -18.50 23.56 3.87
C LYS A 12 -18.37 22.49 4.94
N VAL A 13 -17.94 21.30 4.53
CA VAL A 13 -17.56 20.23 5.44
C VAL A 13 -16.03 20.22 5.61
N PRO A 14 -15.52 19.84 6.79
CA PRO A 14 -14.10 19.54 6.95
C PRO A 14 -13.69 18.50 5.92
N TYR A 15 -12.66 18.80 5.14
CA TYR A 15 -12.02 17.83 4.27
C TYR A 15 -10.56 17.76 4.63
N PHE A 16 -10.02 16.55 4.63
CA PHE A 16 -8.59 16.33 4.76
C PHE A 16 -8.01 16.28 3.34
N ALA A 17 -7.20 17.27 2.98
CA ALA A 17 -6.38 17.22 1.78
C ALA A 17 -5.06 16.57 2.17
N ILE A 18 -4.74 15.43 1.54
CA ILE A 18 -3.38 14.90 1.59
C ILE A 18 -2.61 15.60 0.48
N ASP A 19 -1.80 16.57 0.86
CA ASP A 19 -0.88 17.23 -0.05
C ASP A 19 0.43 16.43 -0.09
N ASP A 20 0.48 15.43 -0.98
CA ASP A 20 1.71 14.65 -1.17
C ASP A 20 2.73 15.46 -1.96
N GLN A 21 3.59 16.16 -1.22
CA GLN A 21 4.71 16.93 -1.73
C GLN A 21 5.76 16.08 -2.48
N PHE A 22 5.70 14.74 -2.39
CA PHE A 22 6.61 13.83 -3.07
C PHE A 22 5.87 12.62 -3.65
N PRO A 23 5.18 12.78 -4.80
CA PRO A 23 4.40 11.73 -5.44
C PRO A 23 5.33 10.74 -6.17
N TYR A 24 5.88 9.79 -5.42
CA TYR A 24 6.92 8.87 -5.90
C TYR A 24 6.47 7.40 -5.94
N GLY A 25 5.16 7.13 -5.76
CA GLY A 25 4.62 5.77 -5.66
C GLY A 25 4.74 5.20 -4.24
N HIS A 26 3.81 4.35 -3.82
CA HIS A 26 3.78 3.86 -2.43
C HIS A 26 4.99 2.99 -2.10
N GLY A 27 5.27 1.98 -2.91
CA GLY A 27 6.38 1.06 -2.67
C GLY A 27 7.75 1.70 -2.96
N GLU A 28 7.84 2.39 -4.10
CA GLU A 28 9.05 3.08 -4.54
C GLU A 28 9.50 4.16 -3.56
N LYS A 29 8.57 4.93 -2.97
CA LYS A 29 8.90 5.95 -1.96
C LYS A 29 9.46 5.33 -0.69
N SER A 30 8.91 4.20 -0.24
CA SER A 30 9.44 3.47 0.92
C SER A 30 10.88 3.01 0.69
N VAL A 31 11.16 2.39 -0.47
CA VAL A 31 12.53 1.97 -0.84
C VAL A 31 13.47 3.17 -0.90
N PHE A 32 13.05 4.25 -1.56
CA PHE A 32 13.86 5.46 -1.69
C PHE A 32 14.24 6.09 -0.34
N LEU A 33 13.30 6.13 0.60
CA LEU A 33 13.54 6.73 1.92
C LEU A 33 14.44 5.86 2.80
N ILE A 34 14.24 4.54 2.83
CA ILE A 34 15.02 3.64 3.68
C ILE A 34 16.45 3.47 3.17
N GLU A 35 16.67 3.44 1.84
CA GLU A 35 18.01 3.33 1.26
C GLU A 35 18.95 4.49 1.64
N ARG A 36 18.39 5.66 1.96
CA ARG A 36 19.14 6.82 2.46
C ARG A 36 19.60 6.67 3.90
N LYS A 37 19.05 5.71 4.63
CA LYS A 37 19.37 5.45 6.04
C LYS A 37 20.18 4.18 6.22
N MET A 38 19.94 3.18 5.37
CA MET A 38 20.67 1.91 5.38
C MET A 38 20.67 1.28 3.99
N ARG A 39 21.67 0.45 3.72
CA ARG A 39 21.74 -0.28 2.45
C ARG A 39 20.85 -1.52 2.51
N LEU A 40 19.92 -1.62 1.56
CA LEU A 40 19.09 -2.81 1.39
C LEU A 40 19.76 -3.83 0.48
N LYS A 41 19.46 -5.11 0.69
CA LYS A 41 19.63 -6.13 -0.35
C LYS A 41 18.56 -5.96 -1.42
N ILE A 42 18.87 -6.43 -2.63
CA ILE A 42 17.92 -6.37 -3.75
C ILE A 42 16.60 -7.06 -3.39
N GLU A 43 16.66 -8.22 -2.73
CA GLU A 43 15.46 -8.97 -2.32
C GLU A 43 14.59 -8.20 -1.33
N GLU A 44 15.21 -7.46 -0.40
CA GLU A 44 14.52 -6.63 0.60
C GLU A 44 13.86 -5.43 -0.06
N ALA A 45 14.58 -4.74 -0.96
CA ALA A 45 14.04 -3.64 -1.74
C ALA A 45 12.86 -4.08 -2.62
N MET A 46 12.97 -5.25 -3.26
CA MET A 46 11.88 -5.82 -4.06
C MET A 46 10.68 -6.23 -3.21
N ALA A 47 10.91 -6.77 -2.01
CA ALA A 47 9.82 -7.08 -1.08
C ALA A 47 9.09 -5.81 -0.64
N ILE A 48 9.80 -4.76 -0.22
CA ILE A 48 9.20 -3.47 0.17
C ILE A 48 8.46 -2.83 -1.01
N ARG A 49 9.03 -2.84 -2.21
CA ARG A 49 8.39 -2.27 -3.38
C ARG A 49 7.04 -2.91 -3.67
N TRP A 50 6.98 -4.24 -3.62
CA TRP A 50 5.80 -5.01 -4.03
C TRP A 50 4.96 -5.53 -2.86
N HIS A 51 5.15 -5.04 -1.64
CA HIS A 51 4.43 -5.51 -0.44
C HIS A 51 2.90 -5.42 -0.57
N MET A 52 2.40 -4.35 -1.23
CA MET A 52 0.96 -4.17 -1.48
C MET A 52 0.41 -5.02 -2.63
N GLY A 53 1.24 -5.78 -3.37
CA GLY A 53 0.82 -6.48 -4.57
C GLY A 53 0.03 -5.57 -5.53
N GLU A 54 -1.06 -6.10 -6.10
CA GLU A 54 -1.89 -5.37 -7.07
C GLU A 54 -2.67 -4.18 -6.46
N PHE A 55 -2.71 -4.06 -5.13
CA PHE A 55 -3.31 -2.91 -4.46
C PHE A 55 -2.44 -1.65 -4.56
N GLY A 56 -1.13 -1.80 -4.75
CA GLY A 56 -0.17 -0.69 -4.83
C GLY A 56 0.07 -0.16 -6.24
N ASP A 57 0.13 -1.06 -7.22
CA ASP A 57 0.29 -0.74 -8.65
C ASP A 57 -0.53 -1.74 -9.46
N LYS A 58 -1.26 -1.25 -10.47
CA LYS A 58 -2.13 -2.09 -11.31
C LYS A 58 -1.38 -2.82 -12.43
N ASN A 59 -0.05 -2.70 -12.48
CA ASN A 59 0.75 -3.36 -13.50
C ASN A 59 1.03 -4.84 -13.15
N SER A 60 0.05 -5.70 -13.40
CA SER A 60 0.07 -7.12 -13.02
C SER A 60 1.26 -7.91 -13.60
N ASN A 61 1.71 -7.57 -14.81
CA ASN A 61 2.83 -8.27 -15.47
C ASN A 61 4.16 -8.10 -14.72
N THR A 62 4.41 -6.93 -14.13
CA THR A 62 5.67 -6.66 -13.40
C THR A 62 5.64 -7.27 -12.00
N ILE A 63 4.47 -7.35 -11.37
CA ILE A 63 4.27 -8.04 -10.08
C ILE A 63 4.56 -9.53 -10.23
N SER A 64 4.00 -10.20 -11.24
CA SER A 64 4.18 -11.64 -11.42
C SER A 64 5.66 -11.99 -11.52
N GLN A 65 6.42 -11.26 -12.35
CA GLN A 65 7.85 -11.47 -12.50
C GLN A 65 8.63 -11.20 -11.20
N ALA A 66 8.21 -10.21 -10.41
CA ALA A 66 8.82 -9.93 -9.12
C ALA A 66 8.58 -11.07 -8.13
N TYR A 67 7.37 -11.63 -8.09
CA TYR A 67 7.02 -12.75 -7.22
C TYR A 67 7.72 -14.05 -7.62
N ASP A 68 7.87 -14.31 -8.93
CA ASP A 68 8.62 -15.45 -9.43
C ASP A 68 10.10 -15.39 -9.03
N LYS A 69 10.69 -14.20 -9.08
CA LYS A 69 12.12 -14.00 -8.82
C LYS A 69 12.47 -13.80 -7.34
N TYR A 70 11.56 -13.21 -6.56
CA TYR A 70 11.82 -12.80 -5.18
C TYR A 70 10.74 -13.37 -4.23
N PRO A 71 10.90 -14.61 -3.74
CA PRO A 71 9.94 -15.24 -2.84
C PRO A 71 9.66 -14.45 -1.55
N LEU A 72 10.60 -13.60 -1.13
CA LEU A 72 10.43 -12.72 0.03
C LEU A 72 9.28 -11.72 -0.18
N ALA A 73 9.09 -11.22 -1.41
CA ALA A 73 8.01 -10.29 -1.73
C ALA A 73 6.64 -10.94 -1.56
N VAL A 74 6.49 -12.20 -1.98
CA VAL A 74 5.26 -12.98 -1.78
C VAL A 74 4.96 -13.17 -0.30
N LYS A 75 5.98 -13.56 0.49
CA LYS A 75 5.81 -13.76 1.94
C LYS A 75 5.40 -12.49 2.65
N LEU A 76 6.00 -11.35 2.28
CA LEU A 76 5.66 -10.06 2.87
C LEU A 76 4.23 -9.65 2.51
N HIS A 77 3.83 -9.79 1.25
CA HIS A 77 2.46 -9.51 0.82
C HIS A 77 1.42 -10.36 1.56
N LEU A 78 1.68 -11.66 1.74
CA LEU A 78 0.81 -12.54 2.51
C LEU A 78 0.71 -12.10 3.98
N ALA A 79 1.82 -11.67 4.57
CA ALA A 79 1.83 -11.16 5.94
C ALA A 79 1.00 -9.87 6.08
N ASP A 80 1.07 -8.96 5.10
CA ASP A 80 0.27 -7.73 5.08
C ASP A 80 -1.23 -8.02 5.01
N LEU A 81 -1.62 -8.98 4.15
CA LEU A 81 -3.01 -9.44 4.05
C LEU A 81 -3.48 -10.11 5.34
N GLU A 82 -2.67 -11.02 5.91
CA GLU A 82 -2.98 -11.69 7.17
C GLU A 82 -3.16 -10.67 8.29
N SER A 83 -2.25 -9.70 8.42
CA SER A 83 -2.33 -8.66 9.45
C SER A 83 -3.62 -7.86 9.30
N THR A 84 -3.84 -7.27 8.14
CA THR A 84 -4.95 -6.32 7.89
C THR A 84 -6.32 -7.00 7.96
N TYR A 85 -6.45 -8.19 7.36
CA TYR A 85 -7.77 -8.82 7.19
C TYR A 85 -8.07 -9.86 8.26
N LEU A 86 -7.08 -10.54 8.83
CA LEU A 86 -7.31 -11.65 9.76
C LEU A 86 -6.96 -11.28 11.20
N ARG A 87 -5.80 -10.66 11.43
CA ARG A 87 -5.33 -10.37 12.79
C ARG A 87 -5.98 -9.14 13.38
N GLU A 88 -5.91 -8.01 12.68
CA GLU A 88 -6.46 -6.73 13.15
C GLU A 88 -7.98 -6.79 13.33
N LYS A 89 -8.67 -7.62 12.54
CA LYS A 89 -10.13 -7.83 12.63
C LYS A 89 -10.53 -8.95 13.59
N GLY A 90 -9.58 -9.70 14.14
CA GLY A 90 -9.84 -10.83 15.02
C GLY A 90 -10.55 -12.02 14.34
N THR A 91 -10.53 -12.09 13.01
CA THR A 91 -11.22 -13.12 12.20
C THR A 91 -10.28 -14.24 11.73
N SER A 92 -9.16 -14.43 12.41
CA SER A 92 -8.17 -15.46 12.05
C SER A 92 -8.68 -16.89 12.26
N ALA A 93 -9.64 -17.09 13.18
CA ALA A 93 -10.31 -18.37 13.38
C ALA A 93 -11.59 -18.43 12.55
N VAL A 94 -11.71 -19.43 11.68
CA VAL A 94 -12.95 -19.74 10.98
C VAL A 94 -13.82 -20.58 11.91
N LYS A 95 -15.09 -20.21 12.05
CA LYS A 95 -16.08 -20.99 12.82
C LYS A 95 -16.60 -22.18 12.02
#